data_AF-A0A2E7F7Z7-F1
#
_entry.id   AF-A0A2E7F7Z7-F1
#
_cell.length_a   1.000
_cell.length_b   1.000
_cell.length_c   1.000
_cell.angle_alpha   90.00
_cell.angle_beta   90.00
_cell.angle_gamma   90.00
#
_symmetry.space_group_name_H-M   'P 1'
#
loop_
_entity.id
_entity.type
_entity.pdbx_description
1 polymer ?
#
loop_
_entity_poly.entity_id
_entity_poly.type
_entity_poly.pdbx_seq_one_letter_code
_entity_poly.pdbx_strand_id
1 'polypeptide(L)'
;MGDPSDTFGQYIRDLRLDAGLGLREFARQLGISPSYLNDIEKQKRDAPKAATVMEIANLLNADKKLAFDLAGQSRNDIAADVSEMIQKSPETVHLLREIQDQRASELQIREMRELLMAKNTKAIIIAAGLGSRMGSYTDVRPKCLLEFGDKTLLQRQLEAYQETGISDISLIRGYKKECIDYPDIKYFDNDEYENNNILNSLFYAEKEINNNVVISYSDILFESFIVRRLLESKHDISIVVDIDWRGMYVGRKEHPIDEAENVVLDANNEVIKIGKIMTNKDDVHGEFIGMIKLTPRGAEIFKRHFQRSKALYWDKPFQRAKTFQKAYLTDLIQEMVDLGVSVHSVIIERGWREIDTVEDYKKALVEFAS
;
A
#
# COMPACT_ATOMS: atom_id res chain seq x y z
N MET A 1 7.19 -15.74 6.62
CA MET A 1 8.31 -14.78 6.78
C MET A 1 8.92 -15.05 8.13
N GLY A 2 10.26 -15.16 8.22
CA GLY A 2 10.95 -15.47 9.48
C GLY A 2 10.67 -14.42 10.55
N ASP A 3 10.67 -14.83 11.81
CA ASP A 3 10.46 -13.95 12.95
C ASP A 3 11.70 -13.03 13.07
N PRO A 4 11.55 -11.71 13.31
CA PRO A 4 12.68 -10.80 13.53
C PRO A 4 13.63 -11.23 14.66
N SER A 5 13.27 -12.21 15.49
CA SER A 5 14.10 -12.82 16.54
C SER A 5 14.93 -14.03 16.10
N ASP A 6 14.80 -14.50 14.86
CA ASP A 6 15.53 -15.67 14.38
C ASP A 6 17.00 -15.36 14.13
N THR A 7 17.90 -16.23 14.62
CA THR A 7 19.31 -16.18 14.22
C THR A 7 19.49 -16.75 12.82
N PHE A 8 20.62 -16.43 12.16
CA PHE A 8 20.95 -17.00 10.85
C PHE A 8 20.79 -18.53 10.81
N GLY A 9 21.29 -19.23 11.84
CA GLY A 9 21.20 -20.69 11.92
C GLY A 9 19.77 -21.21 11.99
N GLN A 10 18.93 -20.57 12.81
CA GLN A 10 17.53 -20.96 13.00
C GLN A 10 16.72 -20.69 11.72
N TYR A 11 16.87 -19.50 11.14
CA TYR A 11 16.20 -19.10 9.90
C TYR A 11 16.47 -20.08 8.75
N ILE A 12 17.73 -20.46 8.53
CA ILE A 12 18.09 -21.43 7.48
C ILE A 12 17.57 -22.83 7.78
N ARG A 13 17.59 -23.24 9.05
CA ARG A 13 17.06 -24.55 9.47
C ARG A 13 15.57 -24.67 9.18
N ASP A 14 14.79 -23.66 9.49
CA ASP A 14 13.34 -23.68 9.32
C ASP A 14 12.98 -23.70 7.84
N LEU A 15 13.59 -22.82 7.03
CA LEU A 15 13.42 -22.84 5.58
C LEU A 15 13.82 -24.18 4.94
N ARG A 16 14.89 -24.81 5.43
CA ARG A 16 15.31 -26.13 4.95
C ARG A 16 14.26 -27.20 5.28
N LEU A 17 13.69 -27.17 6.48
CA LEU A 17 12.67 -28.12 6.91
C LEU A 17 11.36 -27.92 6.14
N ASP A 18 10.96 -26.66 5.92
CA ASP A 18 9.79 -26.30 5.11
C ASP A 18 9.93 -26.75 3.65
N ALA A 19 11.15 -26.69 3.12
CA ALA A 19 11.49 -27.22 1.80
C ALA A 19 11.57 -28.77 1.77
N GLY A 20 11.37 -29.45 2.90
CA GLY A 20 11.45 -30.91 3.00
C GLY A 20 12.88 -31.48 2.85
N LEU A 21 13.91 -30.65 2.97
CA LEU A 21 15.30 -31.04 2.72
C LEU A 21 15.98 -31.61 3.97
N GLY A 22 16.58 -32.80 3.83
CA GLY A 22 17.40 -33.38 4.89
C GLY A 22 18.74 -32.64 5.06
N LEU A 23 19.27 -32.58 6.29
CA LEU A 23 20.55 -31.92 6.60
C LEU A 23 21.70 -32.37 5.68
N ARG A 24 21.87 -33.68 5.49
CA ARG A 24 22.95 -34.25 4.66
C ARG A 24 22.78 -33.94 3.18
N GLU A 25 21.53 -33.95 2.71
CA GLU A 25 21.20 -33.64 1.33
C GLU A 25 21.48 -32.17 1.03
N PHE A 26 21.04 -31.27 1.90
CA PHE A 26 21.26 -29.83 1.75
C PHE A 26 22.75 -29.49 1.83
N ALA A 27 23.48 -30.05 2.79
CA ALA A 27 24.93 -29.87 2.88
C ALA A 27 25.65 -30.32 1.60
N ARG A 28 25.22 -31.44 0.99
CA ARG A 28 25.76 -31.92 -0.28
C ARG A 28 25.47 -30.94 -1.43
N GLN A 29 24.25 -30.39 -1.50
CA GLN A 29 23.90 -29.40 -2.53
C GLN A 29 24.75 -28.13 -2.43
N LEU A 30 25.07 -27.70 -1.20
CA LEU A 30 25.93 -26.55 -0.91
C LEU A 30 27.44 -26.83 -1.03
N GLY A 31 27.84 -28.08 -1.29
CA GLY A 31 29.26 -28.46 -1.29
C GLY A 31 29.97 -28.30 0.06
N ILE A 32 29.23 -28.36 1.18
CA ILE A 32 29.78 -28.25 2.55
C ILE A 32 29.57 -29.54 3.36
N SER A 33 30.25 -29.67 4.49
CA SER A 33 30.08 -30.85 5.34
C SER A 33 28.76 -30.79 6.14
N PRO A 34 28.06 -31.91 6.37
CA PRO A 34 26.86 -31.93 7.20
C PRO A 34 27.11 -31.48 8.64
N SER A 35 28.31 -31.72 9.18
CA SER A 35 28.70 -31.23 10.51
C SER A 35 28.77 -29.71 10.54
N TYR A 36 29.38 -29.10 9.51
CA TYR A 36 29.50 -27.66 9.41
C TYR A 36 28.13 -26.99 9.33
N LEU A 37 27.23 -27.52 8.49
CA LEU A 37 25.85 -27.04 8.41
C LEU A 37 25.10 -27.19 9.76
N ASN A 38 25.22 -28.34 10.43
CA ASN A 38 24.59 -28.53 11.74
C ASN A 38 25.11 -27.56 12.80
N ASP A 39 26.40 -27.23 12.78
CA ASP A 39 26.96 -26.27 13.72
C ASP A 39 26.44 -24.85 13.47
N ILE A 40 26.28 -24.46 12.19
CA ILE A 40 25.62 -23.20 11.81
C ILE A 40 24.17 -23.19 12.31
N GLU A 41 23.38 -24.22 11.99
CA GLU A 41 21.96 -24.30 12.37
C GLU A 41 21.75 -24.30 13.90
N LYS A 42 22.74 -24.76 14.66
CA LYS A 42 22.74 -24.76 16.13
C LYS A 42 23.43 -23.55 16.76
N GLN A 43 23.78 -22.54 15.95
CA GLN A 43 24.46 -21.32 16.40
C GLN A 43 25.80 -21.59 17.12
N LYS A 44 26.42 -22.73 16.84
CA LYS A 44 27.76 -23.07 17.35
C LYS A 44 28.86 -22.47 16.50
N ARG A 45 28.50 -21.93 15.34
CA ARG A 45 29.41 -21.33 14.38
C ARG A 45 28.73 -20.20 13.64
N ASP A 46 29.50 -19.17 13.34
CA ASP A 46 29.01 -18.02 12.60
C ASP A 46 28.59 -18.39 11.18
N ALA A 47 27.77 -17.52 10.59
CA ALA A 47 27.35 -17.64 9.20
C ALA A 47 28.53 -17.77 8.22
N PRO A 48 28.38 -18.58 7.15
CA PRO A 48 29.42 -18.82 6.17
C PRO A 48 29.69 -17.57 5.32
N LYS A 49 30.68 -17.63 4.44
CA LYS A 49 31.03 -16.51 3.54
C LYS A 49 29.86 -16.11 2.65
N ALA A 50 29.86 -14.86 2.18
CA ALA A 50 28.82 -14.26 1.33
C ALA A 50 28.37 -15.15 0.15
N ALA A 51 29.32 -15.79 -0.55
CA ALA A 51 29.01 -16.70 -1.66
C ALA A 51 28.12 -17.88 -1.21
N THR A 52 28.45 -18.50 -0.08
CA THR A 52 27.66 -19.60 0.49
C THR A 52 26.31 -19.12 1.04
N VAL A 53 26.26 -17.92 1.64
CA VAL A 53 24.98 -17.32 2.09
C VAL A 53 24.04 -17.09 0.89
N MET A 54 24.57 -16.59 -0.23
CA MET A 54 23.80 -16.40 -1.45
C MET A 54 23.30 -17.72 -2.04
N GLU A 55 24.14 -18.77 -2.03
CA GLU A 55 23.77 -20.09 -2.50
C GLU A 55 22.68 -20.74 -1.64
N ILE A 56 22.81 -20.64 -0.31
CA ILE A 56 21.76 -21.03 0.65
C ILE A 56 20.44 -20.31 0.32
N ALA A 57 20.49 -18.99 0.16
CA ALA A 57 19.29 -18.20 -0.10
C ALA A 57 18.62 -18.57 -1.44
N ASN A 58 19.41 -18.88 -2.48
CA ASN A 58 18.88 -19.33 -3.76
C ASN A 58 18.24 -20.72 -3.66
N LEU A 59 18.90 -21.69 -3.03
CA LEU A 59 18.39 -23.07 -2.91
C LEU A 59 17.12 -23.16 -2.06
N LEU A 60 17.01 -22.34 -1.03
CA LEU A 60 15.85 -22.30 -0.13
C LEU A 60 14.77 -21.30 -0.57
N ASN A 61 14.98 -20.58 -1.68
CA ASN A 61 14.13 -19.46 -2.09
C ASN A 61 13.89 -18.44 -0.96
N ALA A 62 14.93 -18.19 -0.17
CA ALA A 62 14.89 -17.31 0.99
C ALA A 62 14.91 -15.84 0.59
N ASP A 63 14.44 -14.96 1.49
CA ASP A 63 14.74 -13.53 1.38
C ASP A 63 16.25 -13.34 1.51
N LYS A 64 16.88 -12.94 0.40
CA LYS A 64 18.32 -12.72 0.31
C LYS A 64 18.79 -11.64 1.28
N LYS A 65 18.08 -10.52 1.38
CA LYS A 65 18.48 -9.39 2.25
C LYS A 65 18.48 -9.84 3.70
N LEU A 66 17.40 -10.49 4.13
CA LEU A 66 17.31 -11.04 5.48
C LEU A 66 18.42 -12.06 5.76
N ALA A 67 18.71 -12.98 4.82
CA ALA A 67 19.79 -13.94 4.98
C ALA A 67 21.17 -13.26 5.16
N PHE A 68 21.43 -12.19 4.41
CA PHE A 68 22.67 -11.42 4.50
C PHE A 68 22.76 -10.59 5.80
N ASP A 69 21.65 -9.97 6.22
CA ASP A 69 21.56 -9.22 7.48
C ASP A 69 21.81 -10.13 8.70
N LEU A 70 21.12 -11.28 8.76
CA LEU A 70 21.32 -12.27 9.81
C LEU A 70 22.75 -12.84 9.81
N ALA A 71 23.34 -13.02 8.63
CA ALA A 71 24.72 -13.48 8.51
C ALA A 71 25.75 -12.43 8.99
N GLY A 72 25.49 -11.14 8.78
CA GLY A 72 26.28 -10.05 9.35
C GLY A 72 26.19 -10.04 10.88
N GLN A 73 24.96 -10.05 11.42
CA GLN A 73 24.69 -10.07 12.86
C GLN A 73 25.37 -11.25 13.55
N SER A 74 25.31 -12.45 12.94
CA SER A 74 25.99 -13.64 13.45
C SER A 74 27.51 -13.47 13.60
N ARG A 75 28.13 -12.56 12.84
CA ARG A 75 29.56 -12.24 12.89
C ARG A 75 29.87 -10.98 13.69
N ASN A 76 28.86 -10.34 14.28
CA ASN A 76 28.95 -9.02 14.87
C ASN A 76 29.51 -7.97 13.89
N ASP A 77 29.06 -8.04 12.63
CA ASP A 77 29.50 -7.19 11.52
C ASP A 77 28.29 -6.78 10.66
N ILE A 78 28.48 -5.84 9.73
CA ILE A 78 27.46 -5.50 8.73
C ILE A 78 27.34 -6.61 7.68
N ALA A 79 26.20 -6.65 7.00
CA ALA A 79 25.99 -7.56 5.89
C ALA A 79 27.06 -7.35 4.79
N ALA A 80 27.57 -8.45 4.24
CA ALA A 80 28.73 -8.39 3.33
C ALA A 80 28.43 -7.63 2.03
N ASP A 81 27.20 -7.76 1.52
CA ASP A 81 26.69 -7.00 0.39
C ASP A 81 26.58 -5.50 0.69
N VAL A 82 26.17 -5.12 1.91
CA VAL A 82 26.17 -3.72 2.36
C VAL A 82 27.59 -3.15 2.41
N SER A 83 28.56 -3.89 2.96
CA SER A 83 29.97 -3.46 2.98
C SER A 83 30.50 -3.24 1.56
N GLU A 84 30.20 -4.16 0.64
CA GLU A 84 30.56 -4.03 -0.77
C GLU A 84 29.88 -2.83 -1.44
N MET A 85 28.61 -2.56 -1.13
CA MET A 85 27.87 -1.38 -1.62
C MET A 85 28.53 -0.07 -1.16
N ILE A 86 28.89 0.03 0.12
CA ILE A 86 29.57 1.20 0.68
C ILE A 86 30.92 1.42 -0.01
N GLN A 87 31.71 0.37 -0.21
CA GLN A 87 33.02 0.46 -0.88
C GLN A 87 32.93 0.92 -2.33
N LYS A 88 31.84 0.58 -3.03
CA LYS A 88 31.63 0.94 -4.44
C LYS A 88 31.07 2.34 -4.65
N SER A 89 30.58 3.01 -3.60
CA SER A 89 29.88 4.29 -3.72
C SER A 89 30.46 5.34 -2.77
N PRO A 90 31.35 6.23 -3.26
CA PRO A 90 31.86 7.36 -2.47
C PRO A 90 30.73 8.20 -1.87
N GLU A 91 29.63 8.40 -2.60
CA GLU A 91 28.49 9.16 -2.11
C GLU A 91 27.76 8.48 -0.95
N THR A 92 27.76 7.15 -0.89
CA THR A 92 27.22 6.44 0.28
C THR A 92 28.09 6.70 1.51
N VAL A 93 29.43 6.72 1.33
CA VAL A 93 30.35 7.06 2.42
C VAL A 93 30.14 8.51 2.87
N HIS A 94 29.98 9.45 1.94
CA HIS A 94 29.69 10.85 2.26
C HIS A 94 28.36 11.01 3.00
N LEU A 95 27.31 10.33 2.55
CA LEU A 95 26.00 10.35 3.21
C LEU A 95 26.08 9.82 4.66
N LEU A 96 26.77 8.70 4.87
CA LEU A 96 26.95 8.14 6.22
C LEU A 96 27.74 9.07 7.13
N ARG A 97 28.75 9.77 6.60
CA ARG A 97 29.49 10.80 7.33
C ARG A 97 28.62 12.00 7.65
N GLU A 98 27.80 12.48 6.71
CA GLU A 98 26.89 13.60 6.94
C GLU A 98 25.85 13.25 8.02
N ILE A 99 25.29 12.04 7.98
CA ILE A 99 24.39 11.52 9.03
C ILE A 99 25.09 11.57 10.40
N GLN A 100 26.36 11.15 10.46
CA GLN A 100 27.15 11.16 11.69
C GLN A 100 27.49 12.58 12.16
N ASP A 101 27.94 13.45 11.25
CA ASP A 101 28.39 14.83 11.52
C ASP A 101 27.23 15.70 11.99
N GLN A 102 26.05 15.57 11.36
CA GLN A 102 24.81 16.23 11.77
C GLN A 102 24.17 15.58 13.00
N ARG A 103 24.68 14.44 13.47
CA ARG A 103 24.08 13.62 14.53
C ARG A 103 22.60 13.36 14.26
N ALA A 104 22.28 13.01 13.01
CA ALA A 104 20.92 12.76 12.60
C ALA A 104 20.29 11.68 13.48
N SER A 105 19.11 11.96 14.03
CA SER A 105 18.34 11.02 14.82
C SER A 105 17.83 9.86 13.95
N GLU A 106 17.49 8.74 14.59
CA GLU A 106 16.83 7.61 13.92
C GLU A 106 15.54 8.03 13.19
N LEU A 107 14.85 9.05 13.69
CA LEU A 107 13.69 9.63 13.02
C LEU A 107 14.09 10.31 11.69
N GLN A 108 15.12 11.15 11.70
CA GLN A 108 15.59 11.82 10.48
C GLN A 108 16.13 10.83 9.44
N ILE A 109 16.86 9.80 9.88
CA ILE A 109 17.35 8.73 8.99
C ILE A 109 16.16 7.99 8.36
N ARG A 110 15.10 7.73 9.15
CA ARG A 110 13.88 7.11 8.65
C ARG A 110 13.17 8.00 7.63
N GLU A 111 13.02 9.29 7.90
CA GLU A 111 12.41 10.25 6.96
C GLU A 111 13.19 10.32 5.65
N MET A 112 14.52 10.34 5.69
CA MET A 112 15.37 10.28 4.49
C MET A 112 15.13 8.99 3.70
N ARG A 113 15.02 7.85 4.39
CA ARG A 113 14.70 6.56 3.76
C ARG A 113 13.31 6.58 3.12
N GLU A 114 12.31 7.13 3.79
CA GLU A 114 10.94 7.26 3.27
C GLU A 114 10.92 8.09 1.97
N LEU A 115 11.63 9.22 1.93
CA LEU A 115 11.76 10.05 0.73
C LEU A 115 12.39 9.27 -0.44
N LEU A 116 13.41 8.45 -0.19
CA LEU A 116 14.01 7.59 -1.22
C LEU A 116 13.03 6.53 -1.75
N MET A 117 12.17 5.98 -0.89
CA MET A 117 11.13 5.03 -1.27
C MET A 117 10.02 5.70 -2.10
N ALA A 118 9.60 6.90 -1.68
CA ALA A 118 8.53 7.65 -2.32
C ALA A 118 8.90 8.16 -3.72
N LYS A 119 10.17 8.51 -3.97
CA LYS A 119 10.64 9.00 -5.27
C LYS A 119 10.35 8.04 -6.44
N ASN A 120 10.25 6.75 -6.17
CA ASN A 120 9.91 5.71 -7.17
C ASN A 120 8.43 5.29 -7.11
N THR A 121 7.59 6.08 -6.46
CA THR A 121 6.16 5.85 -6.29
C THR A 121 5.36 6.96 -6.94
N LYS A 122 4.31 6.58 -7.66
CA LYS A 122 3.36 7.50 -8.29
C LYS A 122 2.08 7.61 -7.46
N ALA A 123 1.29 8.65 -7.69
CA ALA A 123 -0.09 8.72 -7.21
C ALA A 123 -1.09 8.81 -8.36
N ILE A 124 -2.25 8.17 -8.20
CA ILE A 124 -3.43 8.33 -9.06
C ILE A 124 -4.61 8.75 -8.17
N ILE A 125 -5.16 9.92 -8.42
CA ILE A 125 -6.35 10.43 -7.71
C ILE A 125 -7.57 10.28 -8.62
N ILE A 126 -8.64 9.63 -8.13
CA ILE A 126 -9.88 9.45 -8.90
C ILE A 126 -10.90 10.55 -8.54
N ALA A 127 -11.01 11.55 -9.41
CA ALA A 127 -11.83 12.75 -9.26
C ALA A 127 -12.89 12.91 -10.37
N ALA A 128 -13.44 11.79 -10.85
CA ALA A 128 -14.43 11.80 -11.94
C ALA A 128 -15.90 11.95 -11.48
N GLY A 129 -16.17 11.76 -10.18
CA GLY A 129 -17.53 11.67 -9.65
C GLY A 129 -18.29 13.01 -9.58
N LEU A 130 -19.61 12.91 -9.69
CA LEU A 130 -20.55 14.04 -9.57
C LEU A 130 -20.59 14.65 -8.16
N GLY A 131 -20.42 13.82 -7.11
CA GLY A 131 -20.65 14.24 -5.74
C GLY A 131 -22.12 14.59 -5.45
N SER A 132 -23.07 13.88 -6.05
CA SER A 132 -24.51 14.22 -6.06
C SER A 132 -25.15 14.44 -4.68
N ARG A 133 -24.59 13.84 -3.62
CA ARG A 133 -25.02 14.01 -2.22
C ARG A 133 -24.64 15.36 -1.60
N MET A 134 -23.83 16.17 -2.28
CA MET A 134 -23.39 17.50 -1.84
C MET A 134 -24.34 18.64 -2.22
N GLY A 135 -25.39 18.36 -3.00
CA GLY A 135 -26.37 19.36 -3.43
C GLY A 135 -25.70 20.57 -4.09
N SER A 136 -26.05 21.77 -3.63
CA SER A 136 -25.59 23.03 -4.25
C SER A 136 -24.08 23.27 -4.16
N TYR A 137 -23.36 22.56 -3.28
CA TYR A 137 -21.91 22.71 -3.18
C TYR A 137 -21.17 22.20 -4.43
N THR A 138 -21.81 21.33 -5.21
CA THR A 138 -21.26 20.76 -6.44
C THR A 138 -21.82 21.37 -7.73
N ASP A 139 -22.76 22.32 -7.66
CA ASP A 139 -23.43 22.90 -8.85
C ASP A 139 -22.46 23.57 -9.85
N VAL A 140 -21.37 24.13 -9.34
CA VAL A 140 -20.40 24.92 -10.11
C VAL A 140 -18.98 24.36 -10.07
N ARG A 141 -18.68 23.40 -9.18
CA ARG A 141 -17.34 22.81 -9.01
C ARG A 141 -17.44 21.35 -8.56
N PRO A 142 -16.48 20.48 -8.91
CA PRO A 142 -16.45 19.11 -8.42
C PRO A 142 -16.14 19.06 -6.91
N LYS A 143 -16.56 17.96 -6.27
CA LYS A 143 -16.44 17.70 -4.83
C LYS A 143 -15.00 17.81 -4.30
N CYS A 144 -14.01 17.42 -5.10
CA CYS A 144 -12.61 17.54 -4.74
C CYS A 144 -12.12 19.00 -4.61
N LEU A 145 -12.90 19.99 -5.02
CA LEU A 145 -12.60 21.42 -4.86
C LEU A 145 -13.35 22.08 -3.69
N LEU A 146 -13.96 21.29 -2.79
CA LEU A 146 -14.49 21.82 -1.52
C LEU A 146 -13.36 22.41 -0.68
N GLU A 147 -13.61 23.56 -0.08
CA GLU A 147 -12.60 24.33 0.66
C GLU A 147 -12.59 23.97 2.16
N PHE A 148 -11.39 23.90 2.71
CA PHE A 148 -11.11 23.74 4.14
C PHE A 148 -10.06 24.81 4.49
N GLY A 149 -10.51 25.94 5.04
CA GLY A 149 -9.66 27.13 5.19
C GLY A 149 -9.27 27.70 3.83
N ASP A 150 -7.97 27.85 3.59
CA ASP A 150 -7.38 28.40 2.36
C ASP A 150 -7.09 27.35 1.28
N LYS A 151 -7.37 26.07 1.54
CA LYS A 151 -7.02 24.95 0.65
C LYS A 151 -8.23 24.10 0.31
N THR A 152 -8.28 23.63 -0.93
CA THR A 152 -9.27 22.64 -1.34
C THR A 152 -8.93 21.24 -0.82
N LEU A 153 -9.91 20.36 -0.81
CA LEU A 153 -9.74 18.93 -0.53
C LEU A 153 -8.63 18.32 -1.39
N LEU A 154 -8.65 18.59 -2.70
CA LEU A 154 -7.62 18.15 -3.63
C LEU A 154 -6.26 18.75 -3.30
N GLN A 155 -6.16 20.07 -3.06
CA GLN A 155 -4.88 20.70 -2.71
C GLN A 155 -4.25 20.05 -1.48
N ARG A 156 -5.05 19.71 -0.47
CA ARG A 156 -4.57 19.02 0.73
C ARG A 156 -4.03 17.62 0.43
N GLN A 157 -4.70 16.86 -0.44
CA GLN A 157 -4.19 15.55 -0.88
C GLN A 157 -2.87 15.68 -1.64
N LEU A 158 -2.76 16.67 -2.53
CA LEU A 158 -1.53 16.94 -3.27
C LEU A 158 -0.37 17.28 -2.33
N GLU A 159 -0.62 18.11 -1.30
CA GLU A 159 0.38 18.44 -0.28
C GLU A 159 0.76 17.22 0.56
N ALA A 160 -0.20 16.41 0.98
CA ALA A 160 0.08 15.18 1.72
C ALA A 160 0.97 14.22 0.90
N TYR A 161 0.76 14.11 -0.42
CA TYR A 161 1.65 13.37 -1.30
C TYR A 161 3.04 14.01 -1.39
N GLN A 162 3.12 15.32 -1.59
CA GLN A 162 4.39 16.04 -1.67
C GLN A 162 5.23 15.92 -0.39
N GLU A 163 4.61 16.02 0.78
CA GLU A 163 5.26 15.84 2.09
C GLU A 163 5.88 14.45 2.27
N THR A 164 5.33 13.44 1.59
CA THR A 164 5.91 12.09 1.56
C THR A 164 6.95 11.89 0.47
N GLY A 165 7.14 12.86 -0.43
CA GLY A 165 8.07 12.78 -1.56
C GLY A 165 7.46 12.21 -2.85
N ILE A 166 6.14 12.04 -2.93
CA ILE A 166 5.43 11.63 -4.15
C ILE A 166 5.11 12.89 -4.95
N SER A 167 5.75 13.03 -6.13
CA SER A 167 5.54 14.16 -7.04
C SER A 167 5.00 13.76 -8.42
N ASP A 168 5.10 12.49 -8.82
CA ASP A 168 4.49 12.01 -10.07
C ASP A 168 3.00 11.68 -9.82
N ILE A 169 2.14 12.68 -10.02
CA ILE A 169 0.72 12.61 -9.74
C ILE A 169 -0.09 12.61 -11.04
N SER A 170 -0.98 11.63 -11.14
CA SER A 170 -2.00 11.54 -12.18
C SER A 170 -3.37 11.76 -11.57
N LEU A 171 -4.23 12.50 -12.26
CA LEU A 171 -5.58 12.81 -11.78
C LEU A 171 -6.61 12.52 -12.86
N ILE A 172 -7.59 11.69 -12.48
CA ILE A 172 -8.68 11.30 -13.35
C ILE A 172 -9.84 12.25 -13.12
N ARG A 173 -10.24 13.00 -14.13
CA ARG A 173 -11.33 13.99 -14.07
C ARG A 173 -12.57 13.46 -14.78
N GLY A 174 -13.70 14.08 -14.50
CA GLY A 174 -14.98 13.77 -15.14
C GLY A 174 -15.86 15.00 -15.04
N TYR A 175 -16.78 14.99 -14.08
CA TYR A 175 -17.65 16.13 -13.81
C TYR A 175 -16.87 17.44 -13.62
N LYS A 176 -17.20 18.46 -14.42
CA LYS A 176 -16.62 19.81 -14.38
C LYS A 176 -15.09 19.82 -14.35
N LYS A 177 -14.49 18.94 -15.15
CA LYS A 177 -13.03 18.77 -15.26
C LYS A 177 -12.26 20.07 -15.55
N GLU A 178 -12.88 21.03 -16.22
CA GLU A 178 -12.34 22.35 -16.53
C GLU A 178 -12.06 23.21 -15.30
N CYS A 179 -12.70 22.92 -14.15
CA CYS A 179 -12.41 23.60 -12.89
C CYS A 179 -11.12 23.11 -12.21
N ILE A 180 -10.56 21.99 -12.66
CA ILE A 180 -9.37 21.37 -12.08
C ILE A 180 -8.16 21.70 -12.96
N ASP A 181 -7.37 22.67 -12.50
CA ASP A 181 -6.17 23.15 -13.19
C ASP A 181 -5.04 23.45 -12.17
N TYR A 182 -4.35 22.38 -11.77
CA TYR A 182 -3.12 22.42 -10.99
C TYR A 182 -1.90 22.14 -11.87
N PRO A 183 -0.76 22.83 -11.63
CA PRO A 183 0.48 22.56 -12.35
C PRO A 183 1.05 21.18 -11.98
N ASP A 184 1.89 20.64 -12.86
CA ASP A 184 2.66 19.40 -12.62
C ASP A 184 1.82 18.14 -12.35
N ILE A 185 0.54 18.13 -12.77
CA ILE A 185 -0.35 16.96 -12.72
C ILE A 185 -0.62 16.43 -14.13
N LYS A 186 -0.59 15.11 -14.29
CA LYS A 186 -1.04 14.43 -15.51
C LYS A 186 -2.56 14.20 -15.47
N TYR A 187 -3.30 14.83 -16.36
CA TYR A 187 -4.75 14.67 -16.41
C TYR A 187 -5.21 13.54 -17.34
N PHE A 188 -6.25 12.82 -16.90
CA PHE A 188 -6.97 11.81 -17.66
C PHE A 188 -8.46 12.09 -17.57
N ASP A 189 -9.15 12.22 -18.69
CA ASP A 189 -10.55 12.62 -18.69
C ASP A 189 -11.45 11.40 -18.93
N ASN A 190 -12.30 11.08 -17.95
CA ASN A 190 -13.41 10.15 -18.07
C ASN A 190 -14.66 10.91 -18.50
N ASP A 191 -14.86 11.06 -19.81
CA ASP A 191 -16.06 11.69 -20.38
C ASP A 191 -17.33 10.82 -20.22
N GLU A 192 -17.18 9.55 -19.82
CA GLU A 192 -18.28 8.60 -19.57
C GLU A 192 -18.60 8.43 -18.07
N TYR A 193 -18.19 9.40 -17.24
CA TYR A 193 -18.34 9.33 -15.77
C TYR A 193 -19.79 9.11 -15.30
N GLU A 194 -20.78 9.55 -16.08
CA GLU A 194 -22.20 9.33 -15.79
C GLU A 194 -22.63 7.87 -16.01
N ASN A 195 -21.97 7.18 -16.95
CA ASN A 195 -22.31 5.83 -17.39
C ASN A 195 -21.51 4.75 -16.65
N ASN A 196 -20.44 5.13 -15.95
CA ASN A 196 -19.60 4.21 -15.20
C ASN A 196 -19.51 4.58 -13.71
N ASN A 197 -18.55 4.00 -13.00
CA ASN A 197 -18.27 4.24 -11.58
C ASN A 197 -16.75 4.10 -11.32
N ILE A 198 -16.32 4.28 -10.07
CA ILE A 198 -14.93 4.48 -9.66
C ILE A 198 -13.94 3.43 -10.18
N LEU A 199 -14.35 2.16 -10.28
CA LEU A 199 -13.49 1.10 -10.83
C LEU A 199 -13.15 1.37 -12.30
N ASN A 200 -14.14 1.72 -13.11
CA ASN A 200 -13.93 1.97 -14.53
C ASN A 200 -13.25 3.33 -14.76
N SER A 201 -13.57 4.34 -13.94
CA SER A 201 -12.86 5.62 -13.93
C SER A 201 -11.35 5.43 -13.77
N LEU A 202 -10.91 4.59 -12.82
CA LEU A 202 -9.49 4.29 -12.60
C LEU A 202 -8.76 3.87 -13.89
N PHE A 203 -9.41 3.08 -14.74
CA PHE A 203 -8.79 2.54 -15.96
C PHE A 203 -8.69 3.55 -17.13
N TYR A 204 -9.20 4.78 -16.99
CA TYR A 204 -8.82 5.87 -17.89
C TYR A 204 -7.35 6.25 -17.75
N ALA A 205 -6.74 6.00 -16.58
CA ALA A 205 -5.32 6.16 -16.33
C ALA A 205 -4.58 4.80 -16.30
N GLU A 206 -5.07 3.76 -16.99
CA GLU A 206 -4.47 2.41 -16.97
C GLU A 206 -2.96 2.42 -17.24
N LYS A 207 -2.50 3.30 -18.13
CA LYS A 207 -1.07 3.44 -18.47
C LYS A 207 -0.20 3.91 -17.30
N GLU A 208 -0.78 4.47 -16.24
CA GLU A 208 -0.07 4.91 -15.02
C GLU A 208 -0.17 3.88 -13.88
N ILE A 209 -0.97 2.82 -14.05
CA ILE A 209 -1.03 1.68 -13.13
C ILE A 209 0.18 0.77 -13.40
N ASN A 210 1.35 1.24 -12.98
CA ASN A 210 2.66 0.58 -13.08
C ASN A 210 3.59 1.09 -11.98
N ASN A 211 4.79 0.49 -11.90
CA ASN A 211 5.77 0.79 -10.85
C ASN A 211 5.12 0.64 -9.45
N ASN A 212 5.67 1.31 -8.43
CA ASN A 212 4.90 1.51 -7.21
C ASN A 212 3.88 2.62 -7.48
N VAL A 213 2.61 2.38 -7.17
CA VAL A 213 1.55 3.38 -7.36
C VAL A 213 0.58 3.36 -6.19
N VAL A 214 0.29 4.53 -5.64
CA VAL A 214 -0.80 4.77 -4.70
C VAL A 214 -1.99 5.28 -5.48
N ILE A 215 -3.17 4.72 -5.24
CA ILE A 215 -4.43 5.15 -5.84
C ILE A 215 -5.35 5.58 -4.71
N SER A 216 -5.99 6.74 -4.84
CA SER A 216 -6.89 7.28 -3.83
C SER A 216 -8.16 7.86 -4.42
N TYR A 217 -9.21 7.89 -3.61
CA TYR A 217 -10.43 8.62 -3.92
C TYR A 217 -10.19 10.12 -3.71
N SER A 218 -10.89 10.97 -4.45
CA SER A 218 -10.71 12.42 -4.37
C SER A 218 -11.56 13.09 -3.28
N ASP A 219 -12.44 12.36 -2.62
CA ASP A 219 -13.38 12.85 -1.62
C ASP A 219 -13.00 12.54 -0.17
N ILE A 220 -11.80 12.01 0.03
CA ILE A 220 -11.23 11.76 1.34
C ILE A 220 -10.21 12.83 1.73
N LEU A 221 -10.29 13.31 2.97
CA LEU A 221 -9.19 13.99 3.64
C LEU A 221 -8.31 12.93 4.28
N PHE A 222 -6.99 13.10 4.21
CA PHE A 222 -6.04 12.24 4.92
C PHE A 222 -4.76 13.00 5.26
N GLU A 223 -4.15 12.61 6.38
CA GLU A 223 -2.85 13.10 6.82
C GLU A 223 -1.69 12.36 6.12
N SER A 224 -0.54 13.03 5.97
CA SER A 224 0.62 12.46 5.26
C SER A 224 1.20 11.22 5.94
N PHE A 225 1.00 11.02 7.25
CA PHE A 225 1.43 9.80 7.94
C PHE A 225 0.75 8.54 7.41
N ILE A 226 -0.48 8.64 6.89
CA ILE A 226 -1.19 7.50 6.31
C ILE A 226 -0.48 7.04 5.04
N VAL A 227 -0.08 8.00 4.19
CA VAL A 227 0.71 7.72 2.99
C VAL A 227 2.07 7.12 3.35
N ARG A 228 2.76 7.66 4.37
CA ARG A 228 4.04 7.08 4.86
C ARG A 228 3.87 5.63 5.28
N ARG A 229 2.86 5.33 6.11
CA ARG A 229 2.57 3.97 6.57
C ARG A 229 2.24 3.02 5.42
N LEU A 230 1.49 3.49 4.42
CA LEU A 230 1.18 2.71 3.23
C LEU A 230 2.45 2.41 2.40
N LEU A 231 3.35 3.39 2.26
CA LEU A 231 4.62 3.24 1.54
C LEU A 231 5.55 2.19 2.17
N GLU A 232 5.47 1.96 3.48
CA GLU A 232 6.24 0.94 4.17
C GLU A 232 5.83 -0.50 3.78
N SER A 233 4.59 -0.69 3.33
CA SER A 233 4.11 -2.01 2.94
C SER A 233 4.88 -2.56 1.74
N LYS A 234 5.35 -3.79 1.85
CA LYS A 234 6.04 -4.54 0.79
C LYS A 234 5.15 -5.53 0.06
N HIS A 235 3.89 -5.69 0.48
CA HIS A 235 2.94 -6.58 -0.16
C HIS A 235 2.58 -6.07 -1.55
N ASP A 236 2.33 -6.99 -2.48
CA ASP A 236 2.05 -6.64 -3.87
C ASP A 236 0.82 -5.72 -4.00
N ILE A 237 -0.20 -5.97 -3.18
CA ILE A 237 -1.43 -5.19 -3.09
C ILE A 237 -1.66 -4.86 -1.62
N SER A 238 -1.82 -3.59 -1.30
CA SER A 238 -2.08 -3.13 0.06
C SER A 238 -3.19 -2.10 0.08
N ILE A 239 -4.20 -2.29 0.90
CA ILE A 239 -5.27 -1.32 1.12
C ILE A 239 -5.12 -0.67 2.50
N VAL A 240 -5.56 0.57 2.66
CA VAL A 240 -5.58 1.21 3.98
C VAL A 240 -6.93 0.98 4.65
N VAL A 241 -6.89 0.52 5.90
CA VAL A 241 -8.08 0.18 6.69
C VAL A 241 -8.03 0.87 8.04
N ASP A 242 -9.07 1.63 8.37
CA ASP A 242 -9.24 2.25 9.69
C ASP A 242 -10.01 1.31 10.62
N ILE A 243 -9.43 0.99 11.77
CA ILE A 243 -10.06 0.14 12.79
C ILE A 243 -10.81 0.95 13.86
N ASP A 244 -10.58 2.27 13.97
CA ASP A 244 -11.31 3.19 14.86
C ASP A 244 -12.33 4.06 14.09
N TRP A 245 -13.00 3.44 13.14
CA TRP A 245 -13.89 4.12 12.19
C TRP A 245 -15.29 4.40 12.76
N ARG A 246 -15.81 3.54 13.66
CA ARG A 246 -17.21 3.59 14.12
C ARG A 246 -17.60 4.89 14.83
N GLY A 247 -16.65 5.55 15.49
CA GLY A 247 -16.86 6.85 16.13
C GLY A 247 -17.36 7.91 15.14
N MET A 248 -16.95 7.80 13.88
CA MET A 248 -17.28 8.74 12.79
C MET A 248 -18.75 8.66 12.37
N TYR A 249 -19.41 7.54 12.64
CA TYR A 249 -20.81 7.30 12.31
C TYR A 249 -21.76 7.72 13.44
N VAL A 250 -21.24 8.13 14.60
CA VAL A 250 -22.06 8.59 15.73
C VAL A 250 -22.81 9.87 15.33
N GLY A 251 -24.13 9.75 15.23
CA GLY A 251 -25.00 10.86 14.85
C GLY A 251 -24.95 11.24 13.36
N ARG A 252 -24.35 10.42 12.49
CA ARG A 252 -24.40 10.56 11.03
C ARG A 252 -25.76 10.06 10.52
N LYS A 253 -26.49 10.87 9.75
CA LYS A 253 -27.86 10.56 9.29
C LYS A 253 -27.96 10.38 7.79
N GLU A 254 -27.21 11.17 7.02
CA GLU A 254 -27.33 11.20 5.55
C GLU A 254 -26.53 10.08 4.86
N HIS A 255 -25.54 9.52 5.54
CA HIS A 255 -24.73 8.39 5.05
C HIS A 255 -24.53 7.34 6.16
N PRO A 256 -25.42 6.35 6.24
CA PRO A 256 -25.44 5.38 7.34
C PRO A 256 -24.33 4.31 7.22
N ILE A 257 -24.15 3.55 8.30
CA ILE A 257 -23.05 2.58 8.47
C ILE A 257 -23.06 1.42 7.47
N ASP A 258 -24.21 1.13 6.88
CA ASP A 258 -24.41 0.13 5.83
C ASP A 258 -23.85 0.56 4.46
N GLU A 259 -23.62 1.86 4.26
CA GLU A 259 -22.94 2.38 3.09
C GLU A 259 -21.40 2.37 3.23
N ALA A 260 -20.87 2.06 4.42
CA ALA A 260 -19.43 1.96 4.68
C ALA A 260 -18.78 0.82 3.87
N GLU A 261 -17.56 1.06 3.38
CA GLU A 261 -16.77 0.04 2.70
C GLU A 261 -16.04 -0.86 3.73
N ASN A 262 -16.81 -1.71 4.42
CA ASN A 262 -16.29 -2.61 5.45
C ASN A 262 -15.28 -3.64 4.91
N VAL A 263 -14.29 -3.96 5.73
CA VAL A 263 -13.24 -4.96 5.46
C VAL A 263 -13.18 -5.95 6.60
N VAL A 264 -13.26 -7.25 6.32
CA VAL A 264 -13.02 -8.34 7.28
C VAL A 264 -11.62 -8.91 7.03
N LEU A 265 -10.86 -9.08 8.11
CA LEU A 265 -9.44 -9.44 8.08
C LEU A 265 -9.17 -10.78 8.76
N ASP A 266 -8.11 -11.46 8.32
CA ASP A 266 -7.54 -12.59 9.03
C ASP A 266 -6.52 -12.16 10.10
N ALA A 267 -5.93 -13.12 10.81
CA ALA A 267 -4.95 -12.86 11.86
C ALA A 267 -3.62 -12.24 11.36
N ASN A 268 -3.37 -12.26 10.05
CA ASN A 268 -2.19 -11.69 9.40
C ASN A 268 -2.50 -10.35 8.72
N ASN A 269 -3.68 -9.76 8.98
CA ASN A 269 -4.18 -8.55 8.33
C ASN A 269 -4.41 -8.72 6.82
N GLU A 270 -4.62 -9.94 6.33
CA GLU A 270 -5.05 -10.18 4.95
C GLU A 270 -6.57 -10.03 4.83
N VAL A 271 -7.02 -9.48 3.70
CA VAL A 271 -8.45 -9.27 3.43
C VAL A 271 -9.15 -10.59 3.14
N ILE A 272 -10.19 -10.88 3.91
CA ILE A 272 -11.11 -12.00 3.67
C ILE A 272 -12.35 -11.53 2.89
N LYS A 273 -12.91 -10.38 3.28
CA LYS A 273 -14.06 -9.76 2.61
C LYS A 273 -13.92 -8.25 2.59
N ILE A 274 -14.44 -7.62 1.54
CA ILE A 274 -14.45 -6.18 1.38
C ILE A 274 -15.66 -5.68 0.58
N GLY A 275 -16.17 -4.51 0.94
CA GLY A 275 -17.20 -3.76 0.22
C GLY A 275 -18.32 -3.31 1.16
N LYS A 276 -19.47 -2.95 0.59
CA LYS A 276 -20.69 -2.62 1.35
C LYS A 276 -21.32 -3.88 1.91
N ILE A 277 -20.71 -4.40 2.96
CA ILE A 277 -21.07 -5.66 3.62
C ILE A 277 -21.41 -5.43 5.08
N MET A 278 -22.31 -6.27 5.60
CA MET A 278 -22.54 -6.38 7.03
C MET A 278 -21.41 -7.17 7.68
N THR A 279 -21.02 -6.77 8.88
CA THR A 279 -20.04 -7.46 9.72
C THR A 279 -20.69 -8.05 10.97
N ASN A 280 -20.12 -9.13 11.47
CA ASN A 280 -20.53 -9.77 12.72
C ASN A 280 -19.75 -9.18 13.91
N LYS A 281 -20.26 -9.43 15.12
CA LYS A 281 -19.60 -8.98 16.36
C LYS A 281 -18.21 -9.57 16.55
N ASP A 282 -17.98 -10.78 16.05
CA ASP A 282 -16.73 -11.52 16.24
C ASP A 282 -15.73 -11.29 15.09
N ASP A 283 -16.11 -10.52 14.05
CA ASP A 283 -15.23 -10.23 12.93
C ASP A 283 -14.15 -9.21 13.37
N VAL A 284 -12.89 -9.45 13.02
CA VAL A 284 -11.88 -8.39 13.00
C VAL A 284 -12.12 -7.56 11.74
N HIS A 285 -12.61 -6.34 11.91
CA HIS A 285 -13.00 -5.51 10.78
C HIS A 285 -12.75 -4.01 10.98
N GLY A 286 -12.56 -3.34 9.84
CA GLY A 286 -12.42 -1.90 9.74
C GLY A 286 -13.10 -1.36 8.49
N GLU A 287 -12.86 -0.09 8.20
CA GLU A 287 -13.35 0.60 7.01
C GLU A 287 -12.21 0.83 6.02
N PHE A 288 -12.40 0.41 4.76
CA PHE A 288 -11.52 0.76 3.67
C PHE A 288 -11.68 2.24 3.36
N ILE A 289 -10.58 2.98 3.42
CA ILE A 289 -10.63 4.45 3.33
C ILE A 289 -10.59 4.98 1.88
N GLY A 290 -10.68 4.10 0.87
CA GLY A 290 -10.53 4.51 -0.52
C GLY A 290 -9.07 4.67 -1.00
N MET A 291 -8.08 4.12 -0.28
CA MET A 291 -6.65 4.22 -0.63
C MET A 291 -5.96 2.86 -0.75
N ILE A 292 -5.31 2.61 -1.89
CA ILE A 292 -4.60 1.36 -2.21
C ILE A 292 -3.20 1.64 -2.74
N LYS A 293 -2.23 0.80 -2.41
CA LYS A 293 -0.89 0.77 -3.01
C LYS A 293 -0.68 -0.55 -3.76
N LEU A 294 -0.09 -0.43 -4.94
CA LEU A 294 0.32 -1.55 -5.77
C LEU A 294 1.83 -1.48 -5.99
N THR A 295 2.52 -2.61 -5.84
CA THR A 295 3.90 -2.77 -6.32
C THR A 295 3.90 -2.96 -7.85
N PRO A 296 5.06 -2.98 -8.54
CA PRO A 296 5.09 -3.27 -9.97
C PRO A 296 4.41 -4.60 -10.32
N ARG A 297 4.62 -5.64 -9.50
CA ARG A 297 3.97 -6.95 -9.68
C ARG A 297 2.48 -6.88 -9.34
N GLY A 298 2.11 -6.20 -8.25
CA GLY A 298 0.73 -5.99 -7.86
C GLY A 298 -0.09 -5.24 -8.91
N ALA A 299 0.50 -4.24 -9.55
CA ALA A 299 -0.11 -3.48 -10.64
C ALA A 299 -0.43 -4.38 -11.85
N GLU A 300 0.48 -5.28 -12.23
CA GLU A 300 0.21 -6.24 -13.31
C GLU A 300 -0.88 -7.26 -12.95
N ILE A 301 -0.87 -7.76 -11.71
CA ILE A 301 -1.93 -8.63 -11.20
C ILE A 301 -3.27 -7.89 -11.26
N PHE A 302 -3.33 -6.68 -10.70
CA PHE A 302 -4.54 -5.87 -10.63
C PHE A 302 -5.13 -5.58 -12.02
N LYS A 303 -4.31 -5.10 -12.97
CA LYS A 303 -4.75 -4.88 -14.36
C LYS A 303 -5.26 -6.15 -15.02
N ARG A 304 -4.57 -7.28 -14.86
CA ARG A 304 -5.00 -8.56 -15.43
C ARG A 304 -6.36 -9.01 -14.89
N HIS A 305 -6.59 -8.84 -13.59
CA HIS A 305 -7.89 -9.16 -12.98
C HIS A 305 -9.01 -8.23 -13.45
N PHE A 306 -8.73 -6.94 -13.63
CA PHE A 306 -9.68 -6.03 -14.26
C PHE A 306 -10.03 -6.45 -15.69
N GLN A 307 -9.02 -6.67 -16.55
CA GLN A 307 -9.26 -7.03 -17.95
C GLN A 307 -10.01 -8.37 -18.09
N ARG A 308 -9.67 -9.35 -17.25
CA ARG A 308 -10.42 -10.61 -17.15
C ARG A 308 -11.88 -10.34 -16.76
N SER A 309 -12.11 -9.58 -15.69
CA SER A 309 -13.46 -9.33 -15.17
C SER A 309 -14.30 -8.53 -16.18
N LYS A 310 -13.71 -7.53 -16.82
CA LYS A 310 -14.32 -6.78 -17.92
C LYS A 310 -14.75 -7.70 -19.06
N ALA A 311 -13.88 -8.59 -19.51
CA ALA A 311 -14.19 -9.53 -20.60
C ALA A 311 -15.34 -10.49 -20.26
N LEU A 312 -15.45 -10.92 -18.99
CA LEU A 312 -16.48 -11.88 -18.55
C LEU A 312 -17.82 -11.22 -18.22
N TYR A 313 -17.77 -10.03 -17.61
CA TYR A 313 -18.90 -9.40 -16.93
C TYR A 313 -19.37 -8.06 -17.53
N TRP A 314 -18.84 -7.63 -18.68
CA TRP A 314 -19.38 -6.44 -19.36
C TRP A 314 -20.90 -6.57 -19.58
N ASP A 315 -21.65 -5.53 -19.22
CA ASP A 315 -23.12 -5.50 -19.21
C ASP A 315 -23.81 -6.58 -18.34
N LYS A 316 -23.07 -7.21 -17.44
CA LYS A 316 -23.57 -8.23 -16.51
C LYS A 316 -23.33 -7.82 -15.05
N PRO A 317 -24.10 -8.37 -14.11
CA PRO A 317 -23.79 -8.23 -12.68
C PRO A 317 -22.36 -8.67 -12.37
N PHE A 318 -21.72 -7.94 -11.47
CA PHE A 318 -20.37 -8.24 -11.01
C PHE A 318 -20.28 -7.97 -9.51
N GLN A 319 -20.02 -9.01 -8.73
CA GLN A 319 -20.01 -8.93 -7.27
C GLN A 319 -21.29 -8.27 -6.74
N ARG A 320 -21.22 -7.09 -6.10
CA ARG A 320 -22.41 -6.39 -5.57
C ARG A 320 -22.98 -5.36 -6.54
N ALA A 321 -22.28 -5.09 -7.64
CA ALA A 321 -22.70 -4.14 -8.65
C ALA A 321 -23.75 -4.74 -9.60
N LYS A 322 -24.78 -3.95 -9.90
CA LYS A 322 -25.83 -4.32 -10.87
C LYS A 322 -25.24 -4.60 -12.26
N THR A 323 -24.20 -3.87 -12.64
CA THR A 323 -23.43 -4.06 -13.86
C THR A 323 -21.95 -3.81 -13.59
N PHE A 324 -21.04 -4.45 -14.33
CA PHE A 324 -19.60 -4.23 -14.20
C PHE A 324 -19.20 -2.75 -14.36
N GLN A 325 -19.88 -1.99 -15.21
CA GLN A 325 -19.63 -0.56 -15.41
C GLN A 325 -19.88 0.25 -14.14
N LYS A 326 -20.81 -0.21 -13.29
CA LYS A 326 -21.18 0.44 -12.02
C LYS A 326 -20.45 -0.13 -10.81
N ALA A 327 -19.48 -1.01 -11.02
CA ALA A 327 -18.69 -1.61 -9.95
C ALA A 327 -17.80 -0.60 -9.21
N TYR A 328 -17.65 -0.84 -7.91
CA TYR A 328 -16.72 -0.16 -7.04
C TYR A 328 -15.33 -0.80 -7.12
N LEU A 329 -14.32 -0.10 -6.62
CA LEU A 329 -12.98 -0.67 -6.49
C LEU A 329 -13.01 -1.91 -5.60
N THR A 330 -13.80 -1.86 -4.53
CA THR A 330 -14.01 -2.95 -3.57
C THR A 330 -14.63 -4.20 -4.20
N ASP A 331 -15.44 -4.07 -5.26
CA ASP A 331 -15.95 -5.23 -6.01
C ASP A 331 -14.81 -5.96 -6.73
N LEU A 332 -13.88 -5.25 -7.38
CA LEU A 332 -12.73 -5.91 -8.01
C LEU A 332 -11.82 -6.55 -6.96
N ILE A 333 -11.58 -5.87 -5.85
CA ILE A 333 -10.75 -6.42 -4.76
C ILE A 333 -11.40 -7.71 -4.20
N GLN A 334 -12.72 -7.71 -3.99
CA GLN A 334 -13.43 -8.92 -3.55
C GLN A 334 -13.28 -10.07 -4.56
N GLU A 335 -13.47 -9.82 -5.87
CA GLU A 335 -13.27 -10.84 -6.91
C GLU A 335 -11.83 -11.38 -6.89
N MET A 336 -10.84 -10.53 -6.65
CA MET A 336 -9.44 -10.94 -6.56
C MET A 336 -9.19 -11.84 -5.34
N VAL A 337 -9.73 -11.46 -4.18
CA VAL A 337 -9.66 -12.27 -2.94
C VAL A 337 -10.35 -13.62 -3.13
N ASP A 338 -11.54 -13.65 -3.74
CA ASP A 338 -12.27 -14.88 -4.04
C ASP A 338 -11.48 -15.83 -4.96
N LEU A 339 -10.62 -15.27 -5.82
CA LEU A 339 -9.71 -16.00 -6.71
C LEU A 339 -8.35 -16.34 -6.07
N GLY A 340 -8.19 -16.08 -4.77
CA GLY A 340 -6.99 -16.42 -4.01
C GLY A 340 -5.84 -15.41 -4.14
N VAL A 341 -6.10 -14.19 -4.60
CA VAL A 341 -5.11 -13.12 -4.58
C VAL A 341 -5.01 -12.55 -3.17
N SER A 342 -3.81 -12.56 -2.60
CA SER A 342 -3.52 -11.92 -1.32
C SER A 342 -3.59 -10.40 -1.45
N VAL A 343 -4.32 -9.79 -0.51
CA VAL A 343 -4.51 -8.34 -0.40
C VAL A 343 -4.28 -8.00 1.07
N HIS A 344 -3.21 -7.27 1.33
CA HIS A 344 -2.82 -6.92 2.69
C HIS A 344 -3.53 -5.64 3.15
N SER A 345 -3.86 -5.54 4.43
CA SER A 345 -4.39 -4.31 5.03
C SER A 345 -3.33 -3.59 5.85
N VAL A 346 -3.12 -2.32 5.51
CA VAL A 346 -2.33 -1.38 6.31
C VAL A 346 -3.28 -0.71 7.29
N ILE A 347 -3.22 -1.15 8.54
CA ILE A 347 -4.09 -0.66 9.61
C ILE A 347 -3.70 0.76 10.01
N ILE A 348 -4.69 1.65 10.14
CA ILE A 348 -4.55 2.96 10.75
C ILE A 348 -5.60 3.15 11.85
N GLU A 349 -5.41 4.20 12.65
CA GLU A 349 -6.36 4.66 13.64
C GLU A 349 -6.58 6.15 13.38
N ARG A 350 -7.70 6.49 12.73
CA ARG A 350 -8.05 7.89 12.34
C ARG A 350 -7.02 8.54 11.40
N GLY A 351 -7.03 9.88 11.35
CA GLY A 351 -6.19 10.69 10.47
C GLY A 351 -6.77 10.86 9.06
N TRP A 352 -8.01 10.43 8.84
CA TRP A 352 -8.71 10.57 7.58
C TRP A 352 -10.20 10.89 7.81
N ARG A 353 -10.87 11.36 6.76
CA ARG A 353 -12.33 11.54 6.74
C ARG A 353 -12.88 11.54 5.32
N GLU A 354 -13.93 10.78 5.07
CA GLU A 354 -14.73 10.90 3.85
C GLU A 354 -15.69 12.09 3.94
N ILE A 355 -15.73 12.92 2.89
CA ILE A 355 -16.61 14.09 2.82
C ILE A 355 -17.79 13.78 1.92
N ASP A 356 -18.69 12.91 2.34
CA ASP A 356 -19.67 12.33 1.40
C ASP A 356 -20.97 13.11 1.25
N THR A 357 -21.33 13.85 2.28
CA THR A 357 -22.58 14.61 2.38
C THR A 357 -22.31 16.04 2.86
N VAL A 358 -23.34 16.89 2.77
CA VAL A 358 -23.28 18.25 3.36
C VAL A 358 -23.09 18.18 4.88
N GLU A 359 -23.67 17.16 5.53
CA GLU A 359 -23.46 16.89 6.95
C GLU A 359 -21.96 16.66 7.26
N ASP A 360 -21.30 15.79 6.50
CA ASP A 360 -19.88 15.45 6.68
C ASP A 360 -18.99 16.68 6.48
N TYR A 361 -19.26 17.44 5.41
CA TYR A 361 -18.50 18.65 5.11
C TYR A 361 -18.60 19.69 6.23
N LYS A 362 -19.80 19.96 6.74
CA LYS A 362 -20.01 20.91 7.84
C LYS A 362 -19.35 20.46 9.14
N LYS A 363 -19.42 19.17 9.48
CA LYS A 363 -18.73 18.63 10.66
C LYS A 363 -17.21 18.78 10.53
N ALA A 364 -16.67 18.42 9.37
CA ALA A 364 -15.25 18.54 9.08
C ALA A 364 -14.75 19.99 9.16
N LEU A 365 -15.53 20.97 8.69
CA LEU A 365 -15.18 22.39 8.82
C LEU A 365 -15.10 22.87 10.28
N VAL A 366 -15.96 22.37 11.16
CA VAL A 366 -15.94 22.74 12.60
C VAL A 366 -14.70 22.18 13.27
N GLU A 367 -14.38 20.90 13.04
CA GLU A 367 -13.17 20.26 13.59
C GLU A 367 -11.89 20.86 13.01
N PHE A 368 -11.92 21.32 11.76
CA PHE A 368 -10.77 21.99 11.15
C PHE A 368 -10.49 23.38 11.76
N ALA A 369 -11.50 24.03 12.32
CA ALA A 369 -11.38 25.36 12.92
C ALA A 369 -11.05 25.34 14.42
N SER A 370 -11.14 24.17 15.07
CA SER A 370 -10.80 23.94 16.48
C SER A 370 -9.36 23.49 16.65
#